data_AF-A0A926X4N5-F1
#
_entry.id   AF-A0A926X4N5-F1
#
_cell.length_a   1.000
_cell.length_b   1.000
_cell.length_c   1.000
_cell.angle_alpha   90.00
_cell.angle_beta   90.00
_cell.angle_gamma   90.00
#
_symmetry.space_group_name_H-M   'P 1'
#
loop_
_entity.id
_entity.type
_entity.pdbx_description
1 polymer ?
#
loop_
_entity_poly.entity_id
_entity_poly.type
_entity_poly.pdbx_seq_one_letter_code
_entity_poly.pdbx_strand_id
1 'polypeptide(L)'
;MRLSSGVRQFWLVIGFNLISAVGFTAVIAYFLNWRYAVLVGVSTAWFAVWREVCSIKQRMVRSLPDQLDFQPVNFKDFDFQLNVNTLEQQTKDLEALGFVRLQDYALQPSQGLARCFAHPAHYCFAEVGQIIDAAGKTAIANPAIFSYLSDDWALSHVQGEPSLGSGIALLWRNPKGVGIYHPDTNLKDLLDIHLRFRQKMIQDLGITVLTDGSWEAYGAGQQKAARDRKTALRQRNLLVGMIKVTLFELNPTLEWLGAYAKPGKRSV
;
A
#
# COMPACT_ATOMS: atom_id res chain seq x y z
N MET A 1 8.46 -3.18 20.74
CA MET A 1 8.21 -3.17 19.29
C MET A 1 7.05 -4.12 19.00
N ARG A 2 6.00 -3.67 18.30
CA ARG A 2 4.82 -4.51 18.01
C ARG A 2 4.75 -4.75 16.51
N LEU A 3 5.01 -5.98 16.08
CA LEU A 3 4.68 -6.43 14.72
C LEU A 3 3.17 -6.50 14.55
N SER A 4 2.70 -6.22 13.34
CA SER A 4 1.29 -6.40 12.98
C SER A 4 0.88 -7.87 13.18
N SER A 5 -0.42 -8.08 13.40
CA SER A 5 -0.98 -9.43 13.58
C SER A 5 -0.65 -10.33 12.38
N GLY A 6 -0.73 -9.79 11.17
CA GLY A 6 -0.42 -10.52 9.93
C GLY A 6 1.04 -10.98 9.85
N VAL A 7 2.01 -10.09 10.15
CA VAL A 7 3.43 -10.45 10.13
C VAL A 7 3.76 -11.47 11.22
N ARG A 8 3.20 -11.30 12.42
CA ARG A 8 3.39 -12.24 13.52
C ARG A 8 2.82 -13.63 13.18
N GLN A 9 1.61 -13.68 12.65
CA GLN A 9 0.97 -14.94 12.25
C GLN A 9 1.76 -15.64 11.15
N PHE A 10 2.30 -14.90 10.18
CA PHE A 10 3.18 -15.46 9.15
C PHE A 10 4.38 -16.18 9.77
N TRP A 11 5.15 -15.49 10.63
CA TRP A 11 6.34 -16.09 11.24
C TRP A 11 6.03 -17.22 12.22
N LEU A 12 4.90 -17.17 12.93
CA LEU A 12 4.44 -18.28 13.78
C LEU A 12 4.16 -19.54 12.95
N VAL A 13 3.47 -19.42 11.81
CA VAL A 13 3.19 -20.56 10.92
C VAL A 13 4.49 -21.13 10.35
N ILE A 14 5.42 -20.28 9.90
CA ILE A 14 6.72 -20.73 9.39
C ILE A 14 7.54 -21.42 10.49
N GLY A 15 7.64 -20.81 11.67
CA GLY A 15 8.37 -21.38 12.81
C GLY A 15 7.80 -22.72 13.27
N PHE A 16 6.46 -22.84 13.35
CA PHE A 16 5.80 -24.10 13.70
C PHE A 16 6.12 -25.23 12.72
N ASN A 17 6.11 -24.95 11.42
CA ASN A 17 6.46 -25.96 10.40
C ASN A 17 7.93 -26.38 10.50
N LEU A 18 8.85 -25.45 10.77
CA LEU A 18 10.26 -25.77 10.96
C LEU A 18 10.50 -26.64 12.20
N ILE A 19 9.89 -26.30 13.34
CA ILE A 19 9.98 -27.09 14.58
C ILE A 19 9.39 -28.50 14.36
N SER A 20 8.24 -28.59 13.70
CA SER A 20 7.61 -29.89 13.38
C SER A 20 8.53 -30.76 12.50
N ALA A 21 9.21 -30.15 11.52
CA ALA A 21 10.16 -30.88 10.68
C ALA A 21 11.40 -31.37 11.46
N VAL A 22 11.90 -30.59 12.44
CA VAL A 22 12.98 -31.04 13.34
C VAL A 22 12.52 -32.23 14.18
N GLY A 23 11.31 -32.19 14.74
CA GLY A 23 10.74 -33.31 15.48
C GLY A 23 10.60 -34.57 14.60
N PHE A 24 10.08 -34.42 13.38
CA PHE A 24 9.98 -35.51 12.42
C PHE A 24 11.35 -36.09 12.04
N THR A 25 12.35 -35.24 11.86
CA THR A 25 13.74 -35.64 11.59
C THR A 25 14.30 -36.49 12.73
N ALA A 26 14.09 -36.08 13.98
CA ALA A 26 14.55 -36.81 15.15
C ALA A 26 13.90 -38.20 15.25
N VAL A 27 12.61 -38.31 14.95
CA VAL A 27 11.90 -39.60 14.88
C VAL A 27 12.48 -40.50 13.79
N ILE A 28 12.71 -39.97 12.59
CA ILE A 28 13.31 -40.77 11.50
C ILE A 28 14.73 -41.22 11.86
N ALA A 29 15.54 -40.34 12.46
CA ALA A 29 16.90 -40.67 12.89
C ALA A 29 16.96 -41.78 13.93
N TYR A 30 15.89 -41.96 14.72
CA TYR A 30 15.80 -43.05 15.67
C TYR A 30 15.66 -44.42 14.96
N PHE A 31 14.95 -44.47 13.83
CA PHE A 31 14.68 -45.72 13.10
C PHE A 31 15.60 -45.97 11.90
N LEU A 32 16.17 -44.91 11.32
CA LEU A 32 16.99 -44.92 10.11
C LEU A 32 18.34 -44.26 10.37
N ASN A 33 19.31 -44.51 9.50
CA ASN A 33 20.61 -43.84 9.57
C ASN A 33 20.44 -42.31 9.48
N TRP A 34 21.11 -41.59 10.40
CA TRP A 34 21.08 -40.13 10.56
C TRP A 34 21.20 -39.35 9.23
N ARG A 35 22.02 -39.83 8.29
CA ARG A 35 22.20 -39.16 6.99
C ARG A 35 20.90 -39.08 6.19
N TYR A 36 20.10 -40.16 6.17
CA TYR A 36 18.81 -40.17 5.50
C TYR A 36 17.77 -39.35 6.27
N ALA A 37 17.81 -39.39 7.60
CA ALA A 37 16.94 -38.59 8.44
C ALA A 37 17.08 -37.09 8.14
N VAL A 38 18.32 -36.58 8.09
CA VAL A 38 18.58 -35.16 7.78
C VAL A 38 18.08 -34.78 6.39
N LEU A 39 18.34 -35.60 5.37
CA LEU A 39 17.89 -35.31 4.00
C LEU A 39 16.37 -35.28 3.89
N VAL A 40 15.67 -36.26 4.46
CA VAL A 40 14.20 -36.30 4.49
C VAL A 40 13.66 -35.10 5.29
N GLY A 41 14.23 -34.85 6.46
CA GLY A 41 13.88 -33.74 7.34
C GLY A 41 13.94 -32.38 6.64
N VAL A 42 15.08 -32.04 6.05
CA VAL A 42 15.27 -30.79 5.30
C VAL A 42 14.30 -30.69 4.12
N SER A 43 14.10 -31.77 3.38
CA SER A 43 13.17 -31.81 2.24
C SER A 43 11.73 -31.58 2.69
N THR A 44 11.31 -32.22 3.78
CA THR A 44 9.97 -32.03 4.37
C THR A 44 9.77 -30.62 4.92
N ALA A 45 10.79 -30.05 5.59
CA ALA A 45 10.76 -28.68 6.09
C ALA A 45 10.58 -27.68 4.94
N TRP A 46 11.41 -27.83 3.90
CA TRP A 46 11.37 -26.97 2.73
C TRP A 46 10.03 -27.07 2.00
N PHE A 47 9.53 -28.28 1.79
CA PHE A 47 8.23 -28.50 1.15
C PHE A 47 7.07 -27.90 1.96
N ALA A 48 7.06 -28.07 3.28
CA ALA A 48 6.04 -27.49 4.15
C ALA A 48 6.05 -25.96 4.09
N VAL A 49 7.23 -25.35 4.23
CA VAL A 49 7.41 -23.89 4.12
C VAL A 49 6.96 -23.39 2.75
N TRP A 50 7.40 -24.04 1.68
CA TRP A 50 7.01 -23.68 0.31
C TRP A 50 5.49 -23.72 0.12
N ARG A 51 4.83 -24.80 0.56
CA ARG A 51 3.38 -24.97 0.47
C ARG A 51 2.63 -23.85 1.20
N GLU A 52 3.04 -23.52 2.42
CA GLU A 52 2.41 -22.45 3.20
C GLU A 52 2.62 -21.07 2.57
N VAL A 53 3.84 -20.77 2.12
CA VAL A 53 4.14 -19.51 1.44
C VAL A 53 3.30 -19.38 0.16
N CYS A 54 3.16 -20.44 -0.64
CA CYS A 54 2.30 -20.45 -1.82
C CYS A 54 0.81 -20.24 -1.46
N SER A 55 0.32 -20.93 -0.43
CA SER A 55 -1.08 -20.82 0.05
C SER A 55 -1.40 -19.40 0.54
N ILE A 56 -0.53 -18.82 1.36
CA ILE A 56 -0.68 -17.44 1.85
C ILE A 56 -0.65 -16.47 0.67
N LYS A 57 0.33 -16.60 -0.24
CA LYS A 57 0.44 -15.74 -1.43
C LYS A 57 -0.83 -15.80 -2.27
N GLN A 58 -1.37 -16.99 -2.51
CA GLN A 58 -2.59 -17.16 -3.30
C GLN A 58 -3.80 -16.49 -2.61
N ARG A 59 -3.94 -16.61 -1.29
CA ARG A 59 -4.98 -15.90 -0.52
C ARG A 59 -4.84 -14.39 -0.63
N MET A 60 -3.62 -13.85 -0.49
CA MET A 60 -3.36 -12.41 -0.61
C MET A 60 -3.65 -11.89 -2.03
N VAL A 61 -3.28 -12.65 -3.07
CA VAL A 61 -3.59 -12.28 -4.46
C VAL A 61 -5.10 -12.32 -4.71
N ARG A 62 -5.83 -13.28 -4.14
CA ARG A 62 -7.30 -13.36 -4.25
C ARG A 62 -8.02 -12.26 -3.49
N SER A 63 -7.48 -11.80 -2.36
CA SER A 63 -8.09 -10.71 -1.59
C SER A 63 -7.88 -9.33 -2.23
N LEU A 64 -6.95 -9.18 -3.17
CA LEU A 64 -6.81 -7.95 -3.92
C LEU A 64 -7.88 -7.88 -5.03
N PRO A 65 -8.68 -6.80 -5.07
CA PRO A 65 -9.72 -6.64 -6.08
C PRO A 65 -9.11 -6.51 -7.48
N ASP A 66 -9.76 -7.10 -8.48
CA ASP A 66 -9.44 -6.85 -9.90
C ASP A 66 -10.01 -5.52 -10.39
N GLN A 67 -11.11 -5.09 -9.77
CA GLN A 67 -11.81 -3.84 -10.04
C GLN A 67 -12.23 -3.20 -8.72
N LEU A 68 -12.05 -1.89 -8.63
CA LEU A 68 -12.55 -1.08 -7.54
C LEU A 68 -13.99 -0.68 -7.84
N ASP A 69 -14.88 -0.86 -6.87
CA ASP A 69 -16.26 -0.40 -6.99
C ASP A 69 -16.41 0.91 -6.23
N PHE A 70 -16.52 2.00 -6.98
CA PHE A 70 -16.68 3.36 -6.45
C PHE A 70 -18.17 3.65 -6.31
N GLN A 71 -18.66 3.66 -5.08
CA GLN A 71 -20.04 4.01 -4.79
C GLN A 71 -20.11 5.48 -4.41
N PRO A 72 -20.89 6.31 -5.12
CA PRO A 72 -21.09 7.70 -4.72
C PRO A 72 -21.81 7.72 -3.37
N VAL A 73 -21.32 8.54 -2.44
CA VAL A 73 -21.87 8.62 -1.09
C VAL A 73 -22.08 10.06 -0.68
N ASN A 74 -23.04 10.24 0.22
CA ASN A 74 -23.18 11.48 0.97
C ASN A 74 -22.75 11.18 2.40
N PHE A 75 -21.71 11.87 2.87
CA PHE A 75 -21.16 11.68 4.22
C PHE A 75 -22.19 11.88 5.34
N LYS A 76 -23.28 12.63 5.08
CA LYS A 76 -24.36 12.86 6.05
C LYS A 76 -25.24 11.64 6.30
N ASP A 77 -25.23 10.68 5.38
CA ASP A 77 -26.15 9.54 5.39
C ASP A 77 -25.52 8.30 6.07
N PHE A 78 -24.33 8.42 6.65
CA PHE A 78 -23.61 7.32 7.31
C PHE A 78 -23.76 7.38 8.83
N ASP A 79 -24.21 6.27 9.43
CA ASP A 79 -24.45 6.10 10.88
C ASP A 79 -23.16 5.96 11.73
N PHE A 80 -21.98 6.04 11.13
CA PHE A 80 -20.70 5.88 11.83
C PHE A 80 -20.22 7.19 12.48
N GLN A 81 -19.35 7.07 13.50
CA GLN A 81 -18.73 8.23 14.16
C GLN A 81 -17.62 8.82 13.27
N LEU A 82 -18.04 9.43 12.16
CA LEU A 82 -17.19 10.20 11.28
C LEU A 82 -16.72 11.46 12.00
N ASN A 83 -15.43 11.79 11.85
CA ASN A 83 -14.92 13.06 12.32
C ASN A 83 -15.25 14.14 11.29
N VAL A 84 -16.51 14.59 11.30
CA VAL A 84 -17.05 15.57 10.35
C VAL A 84 -16.26 16.89 10.44
N ASN A 85 -15.92 17.33 11.64
CA ASN A 85 -15.16 18.58 11.85
C ASN A 85 -13.81 18.55 11.14
N THR A 86 -13.07 17.44 11.23
CA THR A 86 -11.77 17.28 10.56
C THR A 86 -11.94 17.23 9.04
N LEU A 87 -12.95 16.50 8.56
CA LEU A 87 -13.25 16.44 7.12
C LEU A 87 -13.61 17.81 6.55
N GLU A 88 -14.44 18.59 7.23
CA GLU A 88 -14.85 19.92 6.81
C GLU A 88 -13.68 20.91 6.84
N GLN A 89 -12.83 20.86 7.87
CA GLN A 89 -11.65 21.70 7.95
C GLN A 89 -10.69 21.41 6.78
N GLN A 90 -10.36 20.13 6.55
CA GLN A 90 -9.48 19.71 5.45
C GLN A 90 -10.08 20.04 4.08
N THR A 91 -11.41 19.96 3.94
CA THR A 91 -12.11 20.38 2.72
C THR A 91 -11.90 21.87 2.46
N LYS A 92 -12.14 22.72 3.46
CA LYS A 92 -11.94 24.17 3.35
C LYS A 92 -10.49 24.53 3.02
N ASP A 93 -9.55 23.85 3.66
CA ASP A 93 -8.12 24.08 3.43
C ASP A 93 -7.71 23.72 1.99
N LEU A 94 -8.21 22.61 1.44
CA LEU A 94 -7.98 22.24 0.04
C LEU A 94 -8.64 23.23 -0.94
N GLU A 95 -9.89 23.63 -0.69
CA GLU A 95 -10.59 24.61 -1.52
C GLU A 95 -9.88 25.97 -1.53
N ALA A 96 -9.36 26.40 -0.38
CA ALA A 96 -8.55 27.62 -0.27
C ALA A 96 -7.23 27.56 -1.05
N LEU A 97 -6.70 26.35 -1.29
CA LEU A 97 -5.52 26.11 -2.13
C LEU A 97 -5.86 26.01 -3.63
N GLY A 98 -7.14 26.13 -4.01
CA GLY A 98 -7.57 26.08 -5.41
C GLY A 98 -8.00 24.70 -5.90
N PHE A 99 -8.14 23.72 -5.01
CA PHE A 99 -8.75 22.44 -5.35
C PHE A 99 -10.27 22.57 -5.51
N VAL A 100 -10.83 21.82 -6.45
CA VAL A 100 -12.27 21.71 -6.71
C VAL A 100 -12.72 20.32 -6.36
N ARG A 101 -13.80 20.20 -5.58
CA ARG A 101 -14.40 18.92 -5.21
C ARG A 101 -14.95 18.21 -6.44
N LEU A 102 -14.58 16.94 -6.60
CA LEU A 102 -15.10 16.08 -7.66
C LEU A 102 -16.25 15.19 -7.17
N GLN A 103 -15.96 14.31 -6.21
CA GLN A 103 -16.89 13.27 -5.79
C GLN A 103 -16.58 12.81 -4.36
N ASP A 104 -17.65 12.57 -3.62
CA ASP A 104 -17.63 11.84 -2.35
C ASP A 104 -17.93 10.37 -2.66
N TYR A 105 -17.07 9.45 -2.23
CA TYR A 105 -17.19 8.04 -2.59
C TYR A 105 -16.81 7.07 -1.45
N ALA A 106 -17.35 5.86 -1.53
CA ALA A 106 -16.93 4.69 -0.75
C ALA A 106 -16.33 3.63 -1.68
N LEU A 107 -15.40 2.84 -1.16
CA LEU A 107 -14.84 1.69 -1.88
C LEU A 107 -15.39 0.40 -1.29
N GLN A 108 -16.12 -0.40 -2.05
CA GLN A 108 -16.55 -1.73 -1.58
C GLN A 108 -15.43 -2.77 -1.75
N PRO A 109 -15.25 -3.72 -0.80
CA PRO A 109 -16.01 -3.93 0.43
C PRO A 109 -15.44 -3.19 1.66
N SER A 110 -14.61 -2.15 1.45
CA SER A 110 -13.96 -1.44 2.55
C SER A 110 -14.91 -0.49 3.27
N GLN A 111 -14.69 -0.30 4.57
CA GLN A 111 -15.41 0.68 5.39
C GLN A 111 -14.73 2.07 5.35
N GLY A 112 -14.18 2.42 4.18
CA GLY A 112 -13.52 3.70 3.95
C GLY A 112 -14.40 4.65 3.16
N LEU A 113 -14.47 5.90 3.61
CA LEU A 113 -15.10 7.00 2.90
C LEU A 113 -14.01 7.99 2.48
N ALA A 114 -14.12 8.54 1.28
CA ALA A 114 -13.17 9.52 0.79
C ALA A 114 -13.87 10.61 -0.03
N ARG A 115 -13.32 11.81 0.07
CA ARG A 115 -13.66 12.95 -0.78
C ARG A 115 -12.49 13.21 -1.72
N CYS A 116 -12.77 13.17 -3.02
CA CYS A 116 -11.79 13.43 -4.07
C CYS A 116 -11.91 14.87 -4.58
N PHE A 117 -10.76 15.49 -4.84
CA PHE A 117 -10.61 16.83 -5.39
C PHE A 117 -9.62 16.82 -6.55
N ALA A 118 -9.74 17.80 -7.45
CA ALA A 118 -8.77 18.10 -8.49
C ALA A 118 -8.34 19.57 -8.46
N HIS A 119 -7.06 19.82 -8.75
CA HIS A 119 -6.53 21.17 -8.90
C HIS A 119 -6.43 21.54 -10.40
N PRO A 120 -7.32 22.40 -10.92
CA PRO A 120 -7.42 22.66 -12.36
C PRO A 120 -6.16 23.28 -12.96
N ALA A 121 -5.46 24.14 -12.22
CA ALA A 121 -4.23 24.80 -12.71
C ALA A 121 -2.96 23.94 -12.57
N HIS A 122 -2.97 22.92 -11.72
CA HIS A 122 -1.77 22.12 -11.41
C HIS A 122 -1.89 20.66 -11.83
N TYR A 123 -3.06 20.21 -12.29
CA TYR A 123 -3.29 18.85 -12.76
C TYR A 123 -2.83 17.80 -11.73
N CYS A 124 -3.25 18.00 -10.49
CA CYS A 124 -3.07 17.03 -9.41
C CYS A 124 -4.41 16.80 -8.72
N PHE A 125 -4.49 15.68 -8.02
CA PHE A 125 -5.64 15.31 -7.23
C PHE A 125 -5.28 15.40 -5.75
N ALA A 126 -6.30 15.61 -4.93
CA ALA A 126 -6.20 15.46 -3.49
C ALA A 126 -7.33 14.57 -2.99
N GLU A 127 -7.06 13.86 -1.91
CA GLU A 127 -8.04 13.04 -1.23
C GLU A 127 -8.02 13.28 0.25
N VAL A 128 -9.21 13.35 0.82
CA VAL A 128 -9.42 13.31 2.26
C VAL A 128 -10.23 12.05 2.56
N GLY A 129 -9.57 11.04 3.11
CA GLY A 129 -10.17 9.75 3.41
C GLY A 129 -10.26 9.49 4.91
N GLN A 130 -11.36 8.90 5.36
CA GLN A 130 -11.52 8.35 6.70
C GLN A 130 -11.72 6.83 6.59
N ILE A 131 -10.86 6.07 7.25
CA ILE A 131 -11.01 4.62 7.39
C ILE A 131 -11.69 4.36 8.74
N ILE A 132 -12.80 3.62 8.71
CA ILE A 132 -13.56 3.25 9.90
C ILE A 132 -13.06 1.88 10.41
N ASP A 133 -12.84 1.75 11.71
CA ASP A 133 -12.50 0.49 12.35
C ASP A 133 -13.71 -0.42 12.59
N ALA A 134 -13.46 -1.64 13.06
CA ALA A 134 -14.53 -2.60 13.39
C ALA A 134 -15.47 -2.12 14.52
N ALA A 135 -15.09 -1.09 15.28
CA ALA A 135 -15.91 -0.47 16.31
C ALA A 135 -16.72 0.72 15.77
N GLY A 136 -16.66 1.02 14.47
CA GLY A 136 -17.38 2.12 13.85
C GLY A 136 -16.74 3.50 14.09
N LYS A 137 -15.48 3.55 14.50
CA LYS A 137 -14.73 4.79 14.77
C LYS A 137 -13.72 5.10 13.68
N THR A 138 -13.47 6.39 13.47
CA THR A 138 -12.43 6.85 12.54
C THR A 138 -11.05 6.44 13.05
N ALA A 139 -10.36 5.57 12.31
CA ALA A 139 -9.04 5.04 12.64
C ALA A 139 -7.90 5.82 11.96
N ILE A 140 -8.11 6.27 10.73
CA ILE A 140 -7.11 6.98 9.91
C ILE A 140 -7.82 8.10 9.16
N ALA A 141 -7.27 9.32 9.19
CA ALA A 141 -7.80 10.51 8.54
C ALA A 141 -6.68 11.36 7.91
N ASN A 142 -5.96 10.76 6.95
CA ASN A 142 -4.75 11.35 6.38
C ASN A 142 -5.03 11.87 4.97
N PRO A 143 -4.96 13.18 4.72
CA PRO A 143 -5.10 13.69 3.38
C PRO A 143 -3.86 13.36 2.54
N ALA A 144 -4.08 13.18 1.25
CA ALA A 144 -3.02 12.87 0.30
C ALA A 144 -3.17 13.72 -0.95
N ILE A 145 -2.03 14.12 -1.53
CA ILE A 145 -1.96 14.76 -2.85
C ILE A 145 -1.25 13.80 -3.77
N PHE A 146 -1.76 13.62 -4.99
CA PHE A 146 -1.13 12.76 -5.97
C PHE A 146 -1.26 13.28 -7.39
N SER A 147 -0.32 12.87 -8.24
CA SER A 147 -0.31 13.15 -9.67
C SER A 147 -0.06 11.86 -10.43
N TYR A 148 -0.80 11.71 -11.53
CA TYR A 148 -0.48 10.74 -12.56
C TYR A 148 0.40 11.41 -13.61
N LEU A 149 1.45 10.70 -14.02
CA LEU A 149 2.44 11.16 -14.99
C LEU A 149 2.44 10.19 -16.18
N SER A 150 3.03 10.61 -17.30
CA SER A 150 3.22 9.72 -18.44
C SER A 150 4.08 8.51 -18.07
N ASP A 151 4.07 7.50 -18.94
CA ASP A 151 4.77 6.23 -18.74
C ASP A 151 4.39 5.51 -17.44
N ASP A 152 3.13 5.64 -17.02
CA ASP A 152 2.55 4.96 -15.85
C ASP A 152 3.16 5.34 -14.50
N TRP A 153 3.83 6.48 -14.41
CA TRP A 153 4.35 6.98 -13.14
C TRP A 153 3.23 7.61 -12.31
N ALA A 154 3.28 7.35 -11.00
CA ALA A 154 2.41 7.99 -10.03
C ALA A 154 3.23 8.52 -8.87
N LEU A 155 2.92 9.73 -8.43
CA LEU A 155 3.53 10.35 -7.26
C LEU A 155 2.42 10.62 -6.24
N SER A 156 2.65 10.25 -4.97
CA SER A 156 1.79 10.62 -3.86
C SER A 156 2.58 11.16 -2.66
N HIS A 157 2.03 12.20 -2.05
CA HIS A 157 2.46 12.76 -0.79
C HIS A 157 1.30 12.66 0.20
N VAL A 158 1.54 12.04 1.36
CA VAL A 158 0.51 11.78 2.37
C VAL A 158 0.86 12.55 3.63
N GLN A 159 -0.08 13.30 4.18
CA GLN A 159 0.07 13.92 5.49
C GLN A 159 -0.11 12.86 6.59
N GLY A 160 0.80 12.80 7.55
CA GLY A 160 0.75 11.85 8.66
C GLY A 160 1.81 10.74 8.58
N GLU A 161 1.76 9.82 9.55
CA GLU A 161 2.70 8.70 9.67
C GLU A 161 2.20 7.43 8.98
N PRO A 162 3.11 6.52 8.55
CA PRO A 162 2.75 5.18 8.14
C PRO A 162 2.03 4.43 9.28
N SER A 163 0.82 3.94 9.03
CA SER A 163 0.06 3.17 10.03
C SER A 163 0.67 1.78 10.28
N LEU A 164 0.39 1.20 11.44
CA LEU A 164 0.74 -0.19 11.75
C LEU A 164 0.03 -1.12 10.75
N GLY A 165 0.79 -1.82 9.91
CA GLY A 165 0.27 -2.62 8.79
C GLY A 165 0.48 -2.00 7.40
N SER A 166 0.89 -0.73 7.32
CA SER A 166 1.36 -0.12 6.06
C SER A 166 2.55 -0.88 5.44
N GLY A 167 3.29 -1.62 6.26
CA GLY A 167 4.36 -2.51 5.80
C GLY A 167 3.86 -3.56 4.82
N ILE A 168 2.68 -4.16 5.04
CA ILE A 168 2.12 -5.17 4.13
C ILE A 168 1.88 -4.60 2.73
N ALA A 169 1.54 -3.30 2.62
CA ALA A 169 1.39 -2.64 1.33
C ALA A 169 2.67 -2.69 0.49
N LEU A 170 3.86 -2.78 1.10
CA LEU A 170 5.13 -2.94 0.40
C LEU A 170 5.14 -4.18 -0.51
N LEU A 171 4.36 -5.21 -0.21
CA LEU A 171 4.30 -6.45 -1.00
C LEU A 171 3.65 -6.25 -2.36
N TRP A 172 2.78 -5.25 -2.50
CA TRP A 172 2.03 -5.00 -3.73
C TRP A 172 2.24 -3.58 -4.28
N ARG A 173 3.21 -2.81 -3.78
CA ARG A 173 3.53 -1.51 -4.37
C ARG A 173 4.02 -1.64 -5.82
N ASN A 174 3.46 -0.79 -6.69
CA ASN A 174 3.88 -0.62 -8.08
C ASN A 174 5.33 -0.07 -8.10
N PRO A 175 6.26 -0.65 -8.88
CA PRO A 175 7.59 -0.08 -9.09
C PRO A 175 7.59 1.37 -9.57
N LYS A 176 6.60 1.80 -10.37
CA LYS A 176 6.47 3.19 -10.85
C LYS A 176 5.59 4.08 -9.95
N GLY A 177 5.28 3.61 -8.74
CA GLY A 177 4.61 4.40 -7.71
C GLY A 177 5.62 4.96 -6.71
N VAL A 178 5.67 6.28 -6.59
CA VAL A 178 6.43 7.02 -5.57
C VAL A 178 5.46 7.50 -4.50
N GLY A 179 5.75 7.21 -3.24
CA GLY A 179 4.90 7.59 -2.10
C GLY A 179 5.75 8.07 -0.92
N ILE A 180 5.42 9.24 -0.39
CA ILE A 180 6.17 9.86 0.72
C ILE A 180 5.20 10.34 1.81
N TYR A 181 5.51 10.06 3.07
CA TYR A 181 4.77 10.47 4.25
C TYR A 181 5.39 11.71 4.89
N HIS A 182 4.54 12.65 5.32
CA HIS A 182 4.90 13.94 5.89
C HIS A 182 4.09 14.19 7.18
N PRO A 183 4.57 13.74 8.36
CA PRO A 183 3.78 13.76 9.59
C PRO A 183 3.42 15.17 10.10
N ASP A 184 4.35 16.13 9.96
CA ASP A 184 4.23 17.45 10.59
C ASP A 184 4.01 18.58 9.57
N THR A 185 3.53 18.25 8.37
CA THR A 185 3.39 19.20 7.25
C THR A 185 1.93 19.58 7.07
N ASN A 186 1.61 20.86 6.91
CA ASN A 186 0.25 21.31 6.56
C ASN A 186 -0.03 21.11 5.06
N LEU A 187 -1.30 21.24 4.64
CA LEU A 187 -1.71 20.98 3.25
C LEU A 187 -1.06 21.91 2.22
N LYS A 188 -0.78 23.17 2.58
CA LYS A 188 -0.12 24.13 1.69
C LYS A 188 1.31 23.68 1.41
N ASP A 189 2.08 23.41 2.46
CA ASP A 189 3.45 22.96 2.33
C ASP A 189 3.53 21.58 1.64
N LEU A 190 2.54 20.71 1.88
CA LEU A 190 2.43 19.41 1.21
C LEU A 190 2.25 19.57 -0.30
N LEU A 191 1.42 20.53 -0.74
CA LEU A 191 1.25 20.86 -2.15
C LEU A 191 2.57 21.38 -2.75
N ASP A 192 3.23 22.33 -2.08
CA ASP A 192 4.51 22.89 -2.55
C ASP A 192 5.62 21.84 -2.65
N ILE A 193 5.68 20.90 -1.70
CA ILE A 193 6.58 19.74 -1.75
C ILE A 193 6.22 18.84 -2.95
N HIS A 194 4.95 18.50 -3.11
CA HIS A 194 4.47 17.64 -4.20
C HIS A 194 4.81 18.23 -5.58
N LEU A 195 4.53 19.51 -5.79
CA LEU A 195 4.80 20.18 -7.06
C LEU A 195 6.30 20.25 -7.38
N ARG A 196 7.14 20.59 -6.40
CA ARG A 196 8.59 20.60 -6.58
C ARG A 196 9.15 19.22 -6.88
N PHE A 197 8.73 18.19 -6.14
CA PHE A 197 9.20 16.83 -6.36
C PHE A 197 8.74 16.28 -7.71
N ARG A 198 7.48 16.56 -8.09
CA ARG A 198 6.95 16.24 -9.43
C ARG A 198 7.78 16.87 -10.53
N GLN A 199 8.13 18.16 -10.40
CA GLN A 199 8.95 18.85 -11.40
C GLN A 199 10.34 18.22 -11.53
N LYS A 200 10.93 17.80 -10.40
CA LYS A 200 12.18 17.04 -10.39
C LYS A 200 12.04 15.71 -11.12
N MET A 201 10.99 14.92 -10.84
CA MET A 201 10.74 13.66 -11.54
C MET A 201 10.58 13.84 -13.05
N ILE A 202 9.85 14.89 -13.47
CA ILE A 202 9.68 15.26 -14.88
C ILE A 202 11.05 15.49 -15.55
N GLN A 203 11.93 16.26 -14.90
CA GLN A 203 13.27 16.55 -15.41
C GLN A 203 14.18 15.31 -15.45
N ASP A 204 14.17 14.52 -14.37
CA ASP A 204 15.07 13.37 -14.21
C ASP A 204 14.68 12.20 -15.14
N LEU A 205 13.39 12.03 -15.43
CA LEU A 205 12.84 10.91 -16.19
C LEU A 205 12.40 11.26 -17.63
N GLY A 206 12.25 12.55 -17.96
CA GLY A 206 11.73 12.97 -19.26
C GLY A 206 10.25 12.67 -19.48
N ILE A 207 9.48 12.59 -18.39
CA ILE A 207 8.03 12.31 -18.38
C ILE A 207 7.21 13.59 -18.27
N THR A 208 5.91 13.53 -18.57
CA THR A 208 4.99 14.68 -18.48
C THR A 208 3.90 14.45 -17.44
N VAL A 209 3.22 15.51 -17.00
CA VAL A 209 2.03 15.41 -16.15
C VAL A 209 0.81 15.08 -16.99
N LEU A 210 -0.04 14.17 -16.52
CA LEU A 210 -1.35 13.94 -17.14
C LEU A 210 -2.29 15.08 -16.73
N THR A 211 -2.93 15.72 -17.71
CA THR A 211 -3.72 16.94 -17.50
C THR A 211 -5.21 16.71 -17.35
N ASP A 212 -5.67 15.47 -17.48
CA ASP A 212 -7.08 15.13 -17.27
C ASP A 212 -7.37 15.09 -15.77
N GLY A 213 -8.02 16.15 -15.28
CA GLY A 213 -8.44 16.33 -13.88
C GLY A 213 -9.85 15.82 -13.59
N SER A 214 -10.46 15.04 -14.49
CA SER A 214 -11.83 14.52 -14.32
C SER A 214 -11.91 13.41 -13.27
N TRP A 215 -13.12 13.16 -12.76
CA TRP A 215 -13.41 12.02 -11.89
C TRP A 215 -13.16 10.69 -12.59
N GLU A 216 -13.46 10.61 -13.88
CA GLU A 216 -13.25 9.44 -14.72
C GLU A 216 -11.76 9.11 -14.84
N ALA A 217 -10.91 10.12 -15.07
CA ALA A 217 -9.47 9.95 -15.10
C ALA A 217 -8.91 9.50 -13.74
N TYR A 218 -9.41 10.10 -12.66
CA TYR A 218 -9.08 9.67 -11.30
C TYR A 218 -9.42 8.18 -11.08
N GLY A 219 -10.66 7.79 -11.39
CA GLY A 219 -11.14 6.42 -11.27
C GLY A 219 -10.33 5.45 -12.12
N ALA A 220 -10.05 5.80 -13.38
CA ALA A 220 -9.22 4.98 -14.27
C ALA A 220 -7.80 4.78 -13.72
N GLY A 221 -7.19 5.82 -13.15
CA GLY A 221 -5.89 5.76 -12.49
C GLY A 221 -5.89 4.79 -11.31
N GLN A 222 -6.92 4.85 -10.45
CA GLN A 222 -7.05 3.92 -9.32
C GLN A 222 -7.32 2.48 -9.75
N GLN A 223 -8.14 2.26 -10.79
CA GLN A 223 -8.38 0.93 -11.36
C GLN A 223 -7.10 0.32 -11.92
N LYS A 224 -6.31 1.13 -12.63
CA LYS A 224 -4.99 0.72 -13.08
C LYS A 224 -4.09 0.38 -11.90
N ALA A 225 -4.04 1.23 -10.88
CA ALA A 225 -3.24 0.98 -9.69
C ALA A 225 -3.65 -0.32 -8.97
N ALA A 226 -4.94 -0.65 -8.87
CA ALA A 226 -5.41 -1.91 -8.29
C ALA A 226 -4.88 -3.14 -9.07
N ARG A 227 -4.98 -3.12 -10.40
CA ARG A 227 -4.45 -4.18 -11.27
C ARG A 227 -2.92 -4.30 -11.18
N ASP A 228 -2.22 -3.16 -11.14
CA ASP A 228 -0.77 -3.10 -11.01
C ASP A 228 -0.32 -3.68 -9.66
N ARG A 229 -1.03 -3.38 -8.57
CA ARG A 229 -0.76 -3.95 -7.23
C ARG A 229 -0.88 -5.46 -7.23
N LYS A 230 -1.96 -5.99 -7.80
CA LYS A 230 -2.19 -7.44 -7.90
C LYS A 230 -1.12 -8.14 -8.73
N THR A 231 -0.72 -7.52 -9.85
CA THR A 231 0.36 -8.02 -10.71
C THR A 231 1.71 -8.00 -9.98
N ALA A 232 2.03 -6.90 -9.30
CA ALA A 232 3.26 -6.79 -8.50
C ALA A 232 3.34 -7.87 -7.41
N LEU A 233 2.23 -8.13 -6.71
CA LEU A 233 2.19 -9.18 -5.69
C LEU A 233 2.41 -10.58 -6.30
N ARG A 234 1.80 -10.86 -7.46
CA ARG A 234 1.99 -12.14 -8.17
C ARG A 234 3.44 -12.38 -8.56
N GLN A 235 4.16 -11.34 -8.98
CA GLN A 235 5.55 -11.44 -9.44
C GLN A 235 6.57 -11.49 -8.30
N ARG A 236 6.22 -11.07 -7.08
CA ARG A 236 7.17 -11.00 -5.95
C ARG A 236 7.33 -12.33 -5.21
N ASN A 237 8.54 -12.58 -4.71
CA ASN A 237 8.78 -13.65 -3.76
C ASN A 237 8.22 -13.24 -2.39
N LEU A 238 7.22 -13.97 -1.89
CA LEU A 238 6.54 -13.60 -0.65
C LEU A 238 7.46 -13.69 0.57
N LEU A 239 8.34 -14.69 0.67
CA LEU A 239 9.23 -14.84 1.82
C LEU A 239 10.21 -13.65 1.92
N VAL A 240 10.86 -13.28 0.82
CA VAL A 240 11.72 -12.09 0.74
C VAL A 240 10.91 -10.82 1.02
N GLY A 241 9.68 -10.76 0.50
CA GLY A 241 8.74 -9.67 0.78
C GLY A 241 8.46 -9.53 2.29
N MET A 242 8.13 -10.62 2.98
CA MET A 242 7.81 -10.62 4.40
C MET A 242 9.01 -10.25 5.28
N ILE A 243 10.24 -10.61 4.88
CA ILE A 243 11.44 -10.11 5.55
C ILE A 243 11.51 -8.58 5.45
N LYS A 244 11.30 -8.00 4.26
CA LYS A 244 11.28 -6.54 4.06
C LYS A 244 10.14 -5.87 4.84
N VAL A 245 8.96 -6.46 4.86
CA VAL A 245 7.82 -6.00 5.67
C VAL A 245 8.19 -5.98 7.15
N THR A 246 8.82 -7.05 7.65
CA THR A 246 9.23 -7.16 9.06
C THR A 246 10.26 -6.08 9.40
N LEU A 247 11.27 -5.88 8.55
CA LEU A 247 12.27 -4.82 8.74
C LEU A 247 11.63 -3.44 8.73
N PHE A 248 10.66 -3.20 7.84
CA PHE A 248 9.90 -1.94 7.82
C PHE A 248 9.06 -1.76 9.08
N GLU A 249 8.38 -2.78 9.58
CA GLU A 249 7.61 -2.67 10.83
C GLU A 249 8.50 -2.45 12.07
N LEU A 250 9.76 -2.88 12.02
CA LEU A 250 10.75 -2.61 13.06
C LEU A 250 11.34 -1.20 12.93
N ASN A 251 11.59 -0.74 11.71
CA ASN A 251 12.14 0.57 11.39
C ASN A 251 11.39 1.20 10.20
N PRO A 252 10.24 1.87 10.45
CA PRO A 252 9.43 2.43 9.38
C PRO A 252 10.18 3.50 8.59
N THR A 253 10.12 3.43 7.27
CA THR A 253 10.61 4.50 6.39
C THR A 253 9.45 5.38 5.95
N LEU A 254 9.64 6.70 5.95
CA LEU A 254 8.64 7.65 5.47
C LEU A 254 8.55 7.67 3.94
N GLU A 255 9.58 7.14 3.27
CA GLU A 255 9.71 7.24 1.82
C GLU A 255 9.64 5.89 1.13
N TRP A 256 9.04 5.91 -0.05
CA TRP A 256 9.10 4.83 -1.03
C TRP A 256 9.25 5.42 -2.42
N LEU A 257 10.45 5.28 -2.97
CA LEU A 257 10.77 5.81 -4.29
C LEU A 257 10.65 4.76 -5.41
N GLY A 258 10.31 3.50 -5.10
CA GLY A 258 10.14 2.46 -6.11
C GLY A 258 11.36 2.32 -7.04
N ALA A 259 11.13 2.36 -8.36
CA ALA A 259 12.18 2.34 -9.38
C ALA A 259 12.93 3.67 -9.50
N TYR A 260 12.36 4.78 -9.02
CA TYR A 260 13.01 6.11 -9.05
C TYR A 260 14.21 6.17 -8.10
N ALA A 261 14.21 5.36 -7.03
CA ALA A 261 15.35 5.25 -6.11
C ALA A 261 16.64 4.70 -6.75
N LYS A 262 16.58 4.15 -7.97
CA LYS A 262 17.72 3.57 -8.68
C LYS A 262 18.21 4.55 -9.74
N PRO A 263 19.08 5.52 -9.42
CA PRO A 263 19.69 6.33 -10.44
C PRO A 263 20.52 5.44 -11.39
N GLY A 264 20.28 5.53 -12.70
CA GLY A 264 21.26 5.11 -13.70
C GLY A 264 21.03 3.83 -14.54
N LYS A 265 19.83 3.26 -14.60
CA LYS A 265 19.51 2.32 -15.71
C LYS A 265 18.48 2.95 -16.63
N ARG A 266 18.96 3.78 -17.57
CA ARG A 266 18.24 4.02 -18.83
C ARG A 266 17.98 2.64 -19.44
N SER A 267 16.72 2.24 -19.49
CA SER A 267 16.29 1.18 -20.40
C SER A 267 16.46 1.75 -21.81
N VAL A 268 17.59 1.42 -22.43
CA VAL A 268 17.73 1.40 -23.89
C VAL A 268 16.94 0.22 -24.40
#